data_AF-A0AAD4M649-F1
#
_entry.id   AF-A0AAD4M649-F1
#
_cell.length_a   1.000
_cell.length_b   1.000
_cell.length_c   1.000
_cell.angle_alpha   90.00
_cell.angle_beta   90.00
_cell.angle_gamma   90.00
#
_symmetry.space_group_name_H-M   'P 1'
#
loop_
_entity.id
_entity.type
_entity.pdbx_description
1 polymer ?
#
loop_
_entity_poly.entity_id
_entity_poly.type
_entity_poly.pdbx_seq_one_letter_code
_entity_poly.pdbx_strand_id
1 'polypeptide(L)'
;MGSLSASQFRVTNGHSLGGSLAAIAALSIKSNFPWASVRLLTFGQPRTGDVEFANLLEVVVGRDNLFRAVHTWDGVPTMIPEYLGYRHHACEYWQFQEPPGVSMVYRCDGQEDPECSHSIPSTGINPAHGIYFGQVMIVDATVCL
;
A
#
# COMPACT_ATOMS: atom_id res chain seq x y z
N MET A 1 36.18 -12.45 4.06
CA MET A 1 35.48 -11.16 4.15
C MET A 1 34.65 -11.02 2.89
N GLY A 2 33.37 -11.39 2.95
CA GLY A 2 32.48 -11.37 1.79
C GLY A 2 32.05 -9.94 1.48
N SER A 3 32.22 -9.52 0.23
CA SER A 3 31.79 -8.23 -0.28
C SER A 3 30.29 -8.05 -0.09
N LEU A 4 29.88 -6.96 0.58
CA LEU A 4 28.50 -6.51 0.60
C LEU A 4 28.15 -6.04 -0.81
N SER A 5 27.59 -6.97 -1.59
CA SER A 5 26.87 -6.72 -2.83
C SER A 5 25.72 -5.74 -2.57
N ALA A 6 25.35 -4.95 -3.59
CA ALA A 6 24.31 -3.91 -3.61
C ALA A 6 23.26 -4.02 -2.50
N SER A 7 22.96 -2.92 -1.80
CA SER A 7 21.98 -2.84 -0.70
C SER A 7 20.70 -3.62 -1.01
N GLN A 8 20.60 -4.84 -0.46
CA GLN A 8 19.51 -5.76 -0.71
C GLN A 8 18.30 -5.36 0.14
N PHE A 9 17.20 -4.98 -0.51
CA PHE A 9 15.96 -4.67 0.17
C PHE A 9 15.18 -5.94 0.51
N ARG A 10 14.61 -5.98 1.72
CA ARG A 10 13.51 -6.89 2.08
C ARG A 10 12.21 -6.20 1.69
N VAL A 11 11.46 -6.80 0.78
CA VAL A 11 10.19 -6.24 0.31
C VAL A 11 9.05 -6.96 1.02
N THR A 12 8.27 -6.25 1.84
CA THR A 12 6.97 -6.74 2.29
C THR A 12 5.93 -6.28 1.29
N ASN A 13 5.08 -7.21 0.87
CA ASN A 13 4.00 -6.89 -0.05
C ASN A 13 2.74 -7.68 0.30
N GLY A 14 1.61 -7.15 -0.17
CA GLY A 14 0.34 -7.82 0.01
C GLY A 14 -0.81 -7.05 -0.64
N HIS A 15 -1.84 -7.80 -1.00
CA HIS A 15 -3.09 -7.31 -1.55
C HIS A 15 -4.20 -7.39 -0.50
N SER A 16 -5.16 -6.45 -0.53
CA SER A 16 -6.32 -6.46 0.36
C SER A 16 -5.90 -6.47 1.85
N LEU A 17 -6.48 -7.35 2.67
CA LEU A 17 -6.04 -7.63 4.05
C LEU A 17 -4.52 -7.90 4.14
N GLY A 18 -3.96 -8.59 3.15
CA GLY A 18 -2.53 -8.85 3.06
C GLY A 18 -1.70 -7.57 2.98
N GLY A 19 -2.24 -6.48 2.43
CA GLY A 19 -1.59 -5.16 2.42
C GLY A 19 -1.41 -4.59 3.84
N SER A 20 -2.44 -4.70 4.68
CA SER A 20 -2.35 -4.29 6.08
C SER A 20 -1.37 -5.15 6.88
N LEU A 21 -1.38 -6.48 6.65
CA LEU A 21 -0.41 -7.39 7.26
C LEU A 21 1.01 -7.09 6.80
N ALA A 22 1.22 -6.74 5.54
CA ALA A 22 2.52 -6.35 5.00
C ALA A 22 3.06 -5.06 5.63
N ALA A 23 2.18 -4.09 5.94
CA ALA A 23 2.56 -2.86 6.64
C ALA A 23 2.99 -3.12 8.09
N ILE A 24 2.23 -3.95 8.81
CA ILE A 24 2.62 -4.40 10.16
C ILE A 24 3.95 -5.17 10.10
N ALA A 25 4.13 -6.03 9.10
CA ALA A 25 5.38 -6.78 8.91
C ALA A 25 6.57 -5.86 8.60
N ALA A 26 6.39 -4.83 7.76
CA ALA A 26 7.44 -3.85 7.45
C ALA A 26 7.93 -3.14 8.72
N LEU A 27 6.98 -2.65 9.53
CA LEU A 27 7.30 -2.02 10.81
C LEU A 27 8.02 -3.00 11.75
N SER A 28 7.49 -4.21 11.91
CA SER A 28 8.06 -5.24 12.79
C SER A 28 9.48 -5.62 12.38
N ILE A 29 9.72 -5.87 11.09
CA ILE A 29 11.06 -6.21 10.57
C ILE A 29 12.03 -5.07 10.82
N LYS A 30 11.65 -3.83 10.49
CA LYS A 30 12.55 -2.68 10.60
C LYS A 30 12.85 -2.32 12.06
N SER A 31 11.87 -2.46 12.96
CA SER A 31 12.07 -2.26 14.40
C SER A 31 12.97 -3.32 15.05
N ASN A 32 12.84 -4.58 14.65
CA ASN A 32 13.68 -5.68 15.17
C ASN A 32 15.06 -5.77 14.50
N PHE A 33 15.15 -5.33 13.25
CA PHE A 33 16.39 -5.34 12.46
C PHE A 33 16.64 -3.95 11.87
N PRO A 34 17.07 -2.95 12.65
CA PRO A 34 17.23 -1.56 12.19
C PRO A 34 18.19 -1.41 11.00
N TRP A 35 19.17 -2.32 10.89
CA TRP A 35 20.13 -2.40 9.79
C TRP A 35 19.54 -2.91 8.47
N ALA A 36 18.34 -3.52 8.48
CA ALA A 36 17.71 -4.02 7.29
C ALA A 36 17.14 -2.87 6.44
N SER A 37 17.42 -2.88 5.14
CA SER A 37 16.70 -2.06 4.17
C SER A 37 15.35 -2.71 3.89
N VAL A 38 14.25 -2.02 4.19
CA VAL A 38 12.87 -2.54 4.03
C VAL A 38 12.11 -1.65 3.06
N ARG A 39 11.33 -2.25 2.17
CA ARG A 39 10.33 -1.56 1.34
C ARG A 39 8.98 -2.21 1.53
N LEU A 40 7.94 -1.39 1.59
CA LEU A 40 6.55 -1.83 1.65
C LEU A 40 5.87 -1.52 0.32
N LEU A 41 5.27 -2.53 -0.31
CA LEU A 41 4.46 -2.38 -1.51
C LEU A 41 3.10 -3.04 -1.33
N THR A 42 2.04 -2.27 -1.23
CA THR A 42 0.68 -2.79 -0.99
C THR A 42 -0.27 -2.47 -2.13
N PHE A 43 -1.31 -3.29 -2.28
CA PHE A 43 -2.33 -3.14 -3.32
C PHE A 43 -3.72 -3.20 -2.68
N GLY A 44 -4.49 -2.11 -2.77
CA GLY A 44 -5.82 -2.03 -2.15
C GLY A 44 -5.79 -2.22 -0.64
N GLN A 45 -4.74 -1.74 0.02
CA GLN A 45 -4.60 -1.84 1.46
C GLN A 45 -5.66 -0.99 2.17
N PRO A 46 -6.49 -1.55 3.07
CA PRO A 46 -7.35 -0.76 3.94
C PRO A 46 -6.53 -0.02 5.01
N ARG A 47 -7.09 1.07 5.56
CA ARG A 47 -6.51 1.75 6.73
C ARG A 47 -6.16 0.73 7.81
N THR A 48 -4.90 0.75 8.27
CA THR A 48 -4.32 -0.36 9.06
C THR A 48 -4.25 -0.05 10.55
N GLY A 49 -4.05 1.21 10.91
CA GLY A 49 -3.98 1.67 12.29
C GLY A 49 -4.40 3.12 12.39
N ASP A 50 -4.14 3.74 13.53
CA ASP A 50 -4.40 5.16 13.76
C ASP A 50 -3.29 6.06 13.17
N VAL A 51 -3.39 7.36 13.43
CA VAL A 51 -2.39 8.34 13.00
C VAL A 51 -1.01 8.07 13.60
N GLU A 52 -0.93 7.54 14.82
CA GLU A 52 0.33 7.22 15.48
C GLU A 52 1.01 6.03 14.81
N PHE A 53 0.25 5.00 14.44
CA PHE A 53 0.75 3.89 13.63
C PHE A 53 1.25 4.36 12.25
N ALA A 54 0.48 5.20 11.56
CA ALA A 54 0.84 5.73 10.25
C ALA A 54 2.16 6.54 10.32
N ASN A 55 2.26 7.44 11.29
CA ASN A 55 3.47 8.25 11.52
C ASN A 55 4.67 7.39 11.91
N LEU A 56 4.48 6.40 12.79
CA LEU A 56 5.55 5.51 13.21
C LEU A 56 6.11 4.70 12.02
N LEU A 57 5.24 4.17 11.17
CA LEU A 57 5.65 3.43 9.97
C LEU A 57 6.45 4.32 9.01
N GLU A 58 5.98 5.54 8.76
CA GLU A 58 6.66 6.53 7.92
C GLU A 58 8.05 6.91 8.43
N VAL A 59 8.22 7.03 9.75
CA VAL A 59 9.50 7.36 10.38
C VAL A 59 10.44 6.15 10.38
N VAL A 60 9.96 4.98 10.78
CA VAL A 60 10.81 3.80 10.99
C VAL A 60 11.27 3.20 9.67
N VAL A 61 10.37 3.08 8.68
CA VAL A 61 10.69 2.50 7.36
C VAL A 61 11.20 3.57 6.38
N GLY A 62 10.80 4.82 6.57
CA GLY A 62 11.12 5.94 5.70
C GLY A 62 10.11 6.07 4.56
N ARG A 63 9.54 7.27 4.38
CA ARG A 63 8.50 7.58 3.39
C ARG A 63 8.84 7.14 1.96
N ASP A 64 10.11 7.27 1.56
CA ASP A 64 10.58 6.89 0.22
C ASP A 64 10.60 5.37 -0.03
N ASN A 65 10.34 4.57 1.01
CA ASN A 65 10.26 3.12 0.94
C ASN A 65 8.82 2.59 1.07
N LEU A 66 7.82 3.47 1.10
CA LEU A 66 6.41 3.12 1.29
C LEU A 66 5.61 3.40 0.01
N PHE A 67 4.99 2.35 -0.53
CA PHE A 67 4.23 2.40 -1.77
C PHE A 67 2.87 1.75 -1.55
N ARG A 68 1.79 2.53 -1.56
CA ARG A 68 0.41 2.04 -1.51
C ARG A 68 -0.26 2.24 -2.86
N ALA A 69 -0.54 1.17 -3.58
CA ALA A 69 -1.26 1.23 -4.84
C ALA A 69 -2.76 1.16 -4.61
N VAL A 70 -3.51 2.06 -5.25
CA VAL A 70 -4.97 2.05 -5.30
C VAL A 70 -5.42 2.09 -6.75
N HIS A 71 -6.45 1.32 -7.08
CA HIS A 71 -6.95 1.21 -8.44
C HIS A 71 -8.35 1.83 -8.58
N THR A 72 -8.48 2.78 -9.50
CA THR A 72 -9.71 3.47 -9.91
C THR A 72 -10.66 3.76 -8.74
N TRP A 73 -11.72 2.98 -8.62
CA TRP A 73 -12.77 3.14 -7.61
C TRP A 73 -12.76 2.02 -6.57
N ASP A 74 -11.62 1.38 -6.34
CA ASP A 74 -11.45 0.37 -5.30
C ASP A 74 -11.95 0.91 -3.95
N GLY A 75 -12.99 0.27 -3.42
CA GLY A 75 -13.64 0.65 -2.18
C GLY A 75 -12.92 0.15 -0.93
N VAL A 76 -11.92 -0.73 -1.07
CA VAL A 76 -11.25 -1.33 0.09
C VAL A 76 -10.38 -0.35 0.88
N PRO A 77 -9.54 0.50 0.28
CA PRO A 77 -8.67 1.42 1.01
C PRO A 77 -9.43 2.25 2.05
N THR A 78 -10.59 2.78 1.67
CA THR A 78 -11.38 3.68 2.53
C THR A 78 -12.48 2.99 3.34
N MET A 79 -12.57 1.64 3.32
CA MET A 79 -13.68 0.89 3.97
C MET A 79 -13.77 1.07 5.49
N ILE A 80 -12.62 1.27 6.15
CA ILE A 80 -12.58 1.58 7.59
C ILE A 80 -12.53 3.10 7.70
N PRO A 81 -13.58 3.79 8.15
CA PRO A 81 -13.67 5.24 8.07
C PRO A 81 -12.78 5.97 9.09
N GLU A 82 -12.35 7.20 8.75
CA GLU A 82 -11.47 8.01 9.61
C GLU A 82 -12.09 8.42 10.95
N TYR A 83 -13.42 8.54 11.05
CA TYR A 83 -14.07 8.90 12.32
C TYR A 83 -13.89 7.83 13.40
N LEU A 84 -13.47 6.62 13.03
CA LEU A 84 -13.05 5.56 13.97
C LEU A 84 -11.58 5.70 14.42
N GLY A 85 -10.89 6.77 14.00
CA GLY A 85 -9.50 7.07 14.33
C GLY A 85 -8.46 6.45 13.40
N TYR A 86 -8.88 5.71 12.37
CA TYR A 86 -7.99 5.04 11.43
C TYR A 86 -7.42 5.99 10.37
N ARG A 87 -6.18 5.77 9.96
CA ARG A 87 -5.47 6.57 8.96
C ARG A 87 -4.53 5.71 8.11
N HIS A 88 -4.42 6.04 6.84
CA HIS A 88 -3.37 5.48 5.98
C HIS A 88 -2.00 6.06 6.32
N HIS A 89 -0.94 5.32 5.98
CA HIS A 89 0.40 5.90 5.83
C HIS A 89 0.58 6.43 4.39
N ALA A 90 1.49 7.39 4.23
CA ALA A 90 2.01 7.80 2.92
C ALA A 90 2.92 6.70 2.30
N CYS A 91 3.16 6.65 0.99
CA CYS A 91 2.58 7.46 -0.08
C CYS A 91 1.65 6.61 -0.96
N GLU A 92 0.51 7.16 -1.36
CA GLU A 92 -0.40 6.53 -2.31
C GLU A 92 0.00 6.79 -3.76
N TYR A 93 -0.16 5.77 -4.59
CA TYR A 93 -0.06 5.79 -6.04
C TYR A 93 -1.39 5.31 -6.60
N TRP A 94 -2.22 6.27 -7.00
CA TRP A 94 -3.57 6.01 -7.45
C TRP A 94 -3.61 5.90 -8.97
N GLN A 95 -3.86 4.70 -9.49
CA GLN A 95 -4.21 4.52 -10.89
C GLN A 95 -5.67 4.95 -11.09
N PHE A 96 -5.91 6.22 -11.38
CA PHE A 96 -7.26 6.79 -11.41
C PHE A 96 -8.04 6.44 -12.69
N GLN A 97 -7.37 6.00 -13.76
CA GLN A 97 -7.99 5.72 -15.05
C GLN A 97 -7.38 4.49 -15.75
N GLU A 98 -8.21 3.83 -16.56
CA GLU A 98 -7.81 2.75 -17.47
C GLU A 98 -7.63 3.28 -18.91
N PRO A 99 -6.74 2.68 -19.73
CA PRO A 99 -5.83 1.56 -19.42
C PRO A 99 -4.67 1.98 -18.49
N PRO A 100 -3.91 1.03 -17.89
CA PRO A 100 -2.80 1.39 -17.04
C PRO A 100 -1.72 2.13 -17.82
N GLY A 101 -1.19 3.22 -17.24
CA GLY A 101 -0.13 4.01 -17.84
C GLY A 101 0.42 5.04 -16.87
N VAL A 102 1.67 5.48 -17.06
CA VAL A 102 2.33 6.43 -16.14
C VAL A 102 1.55 7.74 -16.03
N SER A 103 0.94 8.23 -17.12
CA SER A 103 0.09 9.43 -17.10
C SER A 103 -1.27 9.22 -16.43
N MET A 104 -1.64 7.97 -16.14
CA MET A 104 -2.89 7.57 -15.48
C MET A 104 -2.68 7.20 -14.01
N VAL A 105 -1.50 7.51 -13.46
CA VAL A 105 -1.16 7.31 -12.06
C VAL A 105 -0.86 8.66 -11.42
N TYR A 106 -1.60 8.98 -10.37
CA TYR A 106 -1.33 10.13 -9.53
C TYR A 106 -0.57 9.69 -8.28
N ARG A 107 0.52 10.39 -7.96
CA ARG A 107 1.22 10.20 -6.69
C ARG A 107 0.65 11.19 -5.69
N CYS A 108 -0.06 10.68 -4.70
CA CYS A 108 -0.79 11.47 -3.73
C CYS A 108 0.12 12.07 -2.67
N ASP A 109 -0.29 13.22 -2.12
CA ASP A 109 0.47 13.90 -1.08
C ASP A 109 -0.03 13.57 0.32
N GLY A 110 0.87 13.02 1.14
CA GLY A 110 0.57 12.70 2.53
C GLY A 110 -0.23 11.41 2.71
N GLN A 111 -1.10 11.40 3.73
CA GLN A 111 -1.76 10.19 4.24
C GLN A 111 -3.16 9.99 3.63
N GLU A 112 -3.95 11.05 3.49
CA GLU A 112 -5.37 11.03 3.07
C GLU A 112 -5.64 12.20 2.11
N ASP A 113 -4.93 12.22 0.97
CA ASP A 113 -5.03 13.29 -0.02
C ASP A 113 -6.46 13.35 -0.63
N PRO A 114 -7.24 14.43 -0.42
CA PRO A 114 -8.60 14.53 -0.91
C PRO A 114 -8.70 14.63 -2.43
N GLU A 115 -7.60 14.89 -3.15
CA GLU A 115 -7.58 14.90 -4.62
C GLU A 115 -7.35 13.48 -5.20
N CYS A 116 -7.06 12.49 -4.34
CA CYS A 116 -6.79 11.10 -4.69
C CYS A 116 -7.98 10.14 -4.45
N SER A 117 -7.71 8.84 -4.25
CA SER A 117 -8.75 7.84 -3.97
C SER A 117 -9.53 8.13 -2.69
N HIS A 118 -9.04 9.03 -1.82
CA HIS A 118 -9.80 9.53 -0.68
C HIS A 118 -11.11 10.22 -1.10
N SER A 119 -11.16 10.81 -2.30
CA SER A 119 -12.37 11.39 -2.89
C SER A 119 -13.43 10.37 -3.28
N ILE A 120 -13.07 9.08 -3.32
CA ILE A 120 -13.95 8.01 -3.77
C ILE A 120 -14.71 7.40 -2.57
N PRO A 121 -16.05 7.42 -2.58
CA PRO A 121 -16.83 6.74 -1.56
C PRO A 121 -16.54 5.24 -1.55
N SER A 122 -16.28 4.69 -0.37
CA SER A 122 -16.07 3.24 -0.24
C SER A 122 -17.32 2.47 -0.62
N THR A 123 -17.17 1.49 -1.52
CA THR A 123 -18.19 0.48 -1.82
C THR A 123 -17.82 -0.91 -1.31
N GLY A 124 -16.85 -1.00 -0.39
CA GLY A 124 -16.25 -2.27 0.03
C GLY A 124 -15.49 -2.99 -1.10
N ILE A 125 -15.43 -4.32 -1.03
CA ILE A 125 -14.77 -5.15 -2.05
C ILE A 125 -15.57 -5.07 -3.36
N ASN A 126 -14.93 -4.61 -4.42
CA ASN A 126 -15.54 -4.41 -5.73
C ASN A 126 -14.61 -4.88 -6.87
N PRO A 127 -15.03 -4.86 -8.15
CA PRO A 127 -14.18 -5.30 -9.26
C PRO A 127 -12.85 -4.54 -9.40
N ALA A 128 -12.81 -3.24 -9.08
CA ALA A 128 -11.57 -2.46 -9.12
C ALA A 128 -10.53 -2.99 -8.13
N HIS A 129 -10.97 -3.56 -7.01
CA HIS A 129 -10.10 -4.21 -6.04
C HIS A 129 -9.36 -5.44 -6.58
N GLY A 130 -9.77 -5.99 -7.73
CA GLY A 130 -9.22 -7.23 -8.29
C GLY A 130 -8.01 -7.09 -9.22
N ILE A 131 -7.68 -5.87 -9.62
CA ILE A 131 -6.67 -5.61 -10.65
C ILE A 131 -5.88 -4.35 -10.31
N TYR A 132 -4.57 -4.36 -10.55
CA TYR A 132 -3.70 -3.19 -10.34
C TYR A 132 -2.66 -3.15 -11.46
N PHE A 133 -2.55 -2.02 -12.15
CA PHE A 133 -1.59 -1.81 -13.23
C PHE A 133 -1.69 -2.90 -14.33
N GLY A 134 -2.92 -3.33 -14.64
CA GLY A 134 -3.21 -4.39 -15.61
C GLY A 134 -2.92 -5.81 -15.13
N GLN A 135 -2.48 -6.00 -13.88
CA GLN A 135 -2.22 -7.32 -13.29
C GLN A 135 -3.38 -7.75 -12.41
N VAL A 136 -3.95 -8.92 -12.72
CA VAL A 136 -5.00 -9.54 -11.89
C VAL A 136 -4.38 -10.00 -10.58
N MET A 137 -4.96 -9.59 -9.45
CA MET A 137 -4.48 -9.88 -8.10
C MET A 137 -5.47 -10.68 -7.25
N ILE A 138 -6.70 -10.83 -7.72
CA ILE A 138 -7.65 -11.79 -7.16
C ILE A 138 -7.42 -13.17 -7.77
N VAL A 139 -7.55 -14.19 -6.92
CA VAL A 139 -7.34 -15.60 -7.25
C VAL A 139 -8.09 -16.03 -8.51
N ASP A 140 -7.39 -16.05 -9.63
CA ASP A 140 -7.50 -17.16 -10.55
C ASP A 140 -6.55 -18.24 -10.04
N ALA A 141 -7.10 -19.24 -9.35
CA ALA A 141 -6.33 -20.39 -8.85
C ALA A 141 -5.66 -21.18 -9.98
N THR A 142 -6.07 -20.98 -11.24
CA THR A 142 -5.45 -21.62 -12.42
C THR A 142 -4.16 -20.96 -12.86
N VAL A 143 -3.84 -19.74 -12.39
CA VAL A 143 -2.55 -19.08 -12.66
C VAL A 143 -1.38 -19.74 -11.92
N CYS A 144 -1.67 -20.52 -10.87
CA CYS A 144 -0.68 -21.26 -10.08
C CYS A 144 -0.67 -22.78 -10.37
N LEU A 145 -1.35 -23.23 -11.43
CA LEU A 145 -1.36 -24.63 -11.91
C LEU A 145 -0.56 -24.74 -13.22
#